data_AF-A0A941BC71-F1
#
_entry.id   AF-A0A941BC71-F1
#
_cell.length_a   1.000
_cell.length_b   1.000
_cell.length_c   1.000
_cell.angle_alpha   90.00
_cell.angle_beta   90.00
_cell.angle_gamma   90.00
#
_symmetry.space_group_name_H-M   'P 1'
#
loop_
_entity.id
_entity.type
_entity.pdbx_description
1 polymer ?
#
loop_
_entity_poly.entity_id
_entity_poly.type
_entity_poly.pdbx_seq_one_letter_code
_entity_poly.pdbx_strand_id
1 'polypeptide(L)'
;MAKSTEEQKRQRAAKCALRSALEAEADDRRRRERDEQWKREGTRLTWAEYAAGEPCRGCGQPMTDELGSWPPLMKLSEAEKREYEEADKKFRERHADCRNSRWTVSGSRLTHCCFCCPPPPLGPKQVEKLARLFASGPSREERKKDLDSWDLTLRCDHVVACIQHRENTHVSTRVVECPECGERRGVVSSERAGPAYRDDETIRERAAASRERLAQELTAAEAKLTRQQKNAAATQRRIAGLQEQLGSEP
;
A
#
# COMPACT_ATOMS: atom_id res chain seq x y z
N MET A 1 10.83 -8.89 -33.43
CA MET A 1 10.61 -9.31 -32.03
C MET A 1 9.15 -9.69 -31.86
N ALA A 2 8.84 -10.93 -31.47
CA ALA A 2 7.46 -11.37 -31.29
C ALA A 2 6.80 -10.62 -30.13
N LYS A 3 5.61 -10.04 -30.36
CA LYS A 3 4.81 -9.39 -29.31
C LYS A 3 4.33 -10.48 -28.34
N SER A 4 4.55 -10.31 -27.04
CA SER A 4 4.08 -11.29 -26.05
C SER A 4 2.56 -11.37 -26.08
N THR A 5 2.03 -12.58 -25.85
CA THR A 5 0.59 -12.79 -25.76
C THR A 5 0.02 -12.09 -24.53
N GLU A 6 -1.28 -11.83 -24.53
CA GLU A 6 -1.97 -11.20 -23.40
C GLU A 6 -1.86 -12.05 -22.13
N GLU A 7 -1.91 -13.37 -22.29
CA GLU A 7 -1.70 -14.33 -21.20
C GLU A 7 -0.30 -14.20 -20.57
N GLN A 8 0.75 -14.09 -21.40
CA GLN A 8 2.12 -13.88 -20.90
C GLN A 8 2.28 -12.56 -20.15
N LYS A 9 1.57 -11.50 -20.58
CA LYS A 9 1.57 -10.20 -19.87
C LYS A 9 0.90 -10.32 -18.51
N ARG A 10 -0.27 -10.97 -18.43
CA ARG A 10 -0.99 -11.21 -17.18
C ARG A 10 -0.16 -12.02 -16.19
N GLN A 11 0.49 -13.09 -16.64
CA GLN A 11 1.38 -13.89 -15.80
C GLN A 11 2.56 -13.08 -15.25
N ARG A 12 3.17 -12.23 -16.08
CA ARG A 12 4.26 -11.33 -15.62
C ARG A 12 3.75 -10.31 -14.61
N ALA A 13 2.59 -9.70 -14.86
CA ALA A 13 1.97 -8.75 -13.94
C ALA A 13 1.66 -9.41 -12.58
N ALA A 14 1.07 -10.60 -12.58
CA ALA A 14 0.79 -11.37 -11.37
C ALA A 14 2.06 -11.70 -10.58
N LYS A 15 3.13 -12.13 -11.25
CA LYS A 15 4.44 -12.37 -10.61
C LYS A 15 5.05 -11.10 -10.02
N CYS A 16 4.96 -9.98 -10.73
CA CYS A 16 5.41 -8.68 -10.23
C CYS A 16 4.60 -8.23 -9.01
N ALA A 17 3.28 -8.40 -9.02
CA ALA A 17 2.40 -8.07 -7.92
C ALA A 17 2.72 -8.92 -6.67
N LEU A 18 2.89 -10.24 -6.84
CA LEU A 18 3.27 -11.13 -5.75
C LEU A 18 4.62 -10.75 -5.14
N ARG A 19 5.64 -10.47 -5.97
CA ARG A 19 6.95 -10.03 -5.48
C ARG A 19 6.84 -8.72 -4.71
N SER A 20 6.11 -7.74 -5.25
CA SER A 20 5.89 -6.45 -4.58
C SER A 20 5.16 -6.61 -3.24
N ALA A 21 4.20 -7.55 -3.15
CA ALA A 21 3.47 -7.84 -1.91
C ALA A 21 4.41 -8.45 -0.85
N LEU A 22 5.28 -9.39 -1.24
CA LEU A 22 6.29 -9.98 -0.35
C LEU A 22 7.32 -8.94 0.14
N GLU A 23 7.80 -8.08 -0.76
CA GLU A 23 8.70 -6.97 -0.40
C GLU A 23 8.02 -6.01 0.59
N ALA A 24 6.74 -5.66 0.34
CA ALA A 24 5.97 -4.79 1.23
C ALA A 24 5.77 -5.41 2.63
N GLU A 25 5.53 -6.71 2.73
CA GLU A 25 5.44 -7.42 4.02
C GLU A 25 6.77 -7.41 4.78
N ALA A 26 7.89 -7.60 4.07
CA ALA A 26 9.22 -7.55 4.68
C ALA A 26 9.53 -6.14 5.20
N ASP A 27 9.18 -5.11 4.43
CA ASP A 27 9.32 -3.71 4.84
C ASP A 27 8.40 -3.33 6.02
N ASP A 28 7.14 -3.80 6.02
CA ASP A 28 6.20 -3.59 7.13
C ASP A 28 6.72 -4.23 8.42
N ARG A 29 7.17 -5.49 8.36
CA ARG A 29 7.79 -6.18 9.51
C ARG A 29 9.00 -5.39 10.04
N ARG A 30 9.93 -5.02 9.15
CA ARG A 30 11.12 -4.24 9.50
C ARG A 30 10.77 -2.90 10.15
N ARG A 31 9.73 -2.20 9.66
CA ARG A 31 9.26 -0.92 10.25
C ARG A 31 8.64 -1.13 11.62
N ARG A 32 7.83 -2.17 11.81
CA ARG A 32 7.22 -2.48 13.10
C ARG A 32 8.26 -2.85 14.16
N GLU A 33 9.23 -3.69 13.81
CA GLU A 33 10.35 -4.03 14.69
C GLU A 33 11.12 -2.78 15.13
N ARG A 34 11.32 -1.84 14.19
CA ARG A 34 11.96 -0.55 14.48
C ARG A 34 11.12 0.33 15.40
N ASP A 35 9.82 0.43 15.17
CA ASP A 35 8.90 1.18 16.04
C ASP A 35 8.84 0.60 17.45
N GLU A 36 8.87 -0.73 17.58
CA GLU A 36 8.95 -1.42 18.87
C GLU A 36 10.29 -1.17 19.56
N GLN A 37 11.39 -1.21 18.82
CA GLN A 37 12.70 -0.84 19.34
C GLN A 37 12.69 0.58 19.90
N TRP A 38 12.14 1.55 19.15
CA TRP A 38 12.02 2.94 19.62
C TRP A 38 11.23 3.06 20.92
N LYS A 39 10.18 2.26 21.10
CA LYS A 39 9.40 2.23 22.33
C LYS A 39 10.22 1.66 23.50
N ARG A 40 10.90 0.54 23.29
CA ARG A 40 11.73 -0.11 24.32
C ARG A 40 12.91 0.76 24.77
N GLU A 41 13.54 1.45 23.83
CA GLU A 41 14.74 2.27 24.08
C GLU A 41 14.41 3.72 24.46
N GLY A 42 13.13 4.12 24.44
CA GLY A 42 12.76 5.52 24.71
C GLY A 42 13.36 6.51 23.69
N THR A 43 13.50 6.10 22.43
CA THR A 43 14.16 6.91 21.38
C THR A 43 13.35 8.16 21.02
N ARG A 44 12.02 8.14 21.24
CA ARG A 44 11.16 9.30 20.98
C ARG A 44 11.34 10.34 22.07
N LEU A 45 11.69 11.56 21.66
CA LEU A 45 11.74 12.71 22.56
C LEU A 45 10.32 13.14 22.94
N THR A 46 10.15 13.55 24.19
CA THR A 46 9.01 14.34 24.64
C THR A 46 9.11 15.78 24.11
N TRP A 47 8.00 16.51 24.10
CA TRP A 47 8.02 17.93 23.69
C TRP A 47 8.98 18.76 24.54
N ALA A 48 9.06 18.51 25.85
CA ALA A 48 9.95 19.22 26.76
C ALA A 48 11.43 18.99 26.42
N GLU A 49 11.83 17.74 26.18
CA GLU A 49 13.19 17.37 25.77
C GLU A 49 13.53 17.97 24.40
N TYR A 50 12.62 17.89 23.43
CA TYR A 50 12.79 18.50 22.12
C TYR A 50 12.97 20.03 22.24
N ALA A 51 12.13 20.70 23.04
CA ALA A 51 12.21 22.14 23.26
C ALA A 51 13.48 22.56 24.02
N ALA A 52 14.03 21.67 24.86
CA ALA A 52 15.32 21.86 25.52
C ALA A 52 16.53 21.70 24.58
N GLY A 53 16.30 21.27 23.33
CA GLY A 53 17.37 21.07 22.35
C GLY A 53 18.08 19.72 22.46
N GLU A 54 17.47 18.73 23.13
CA GLU A 54 18.03 17.39 23.23
C GLU A 54 18.29 16.80 21.83
N PRO A 55 19.46 16.17 21.60
CA PRO A 55 19.79 15.61 20.30
C PRO A 55 18.88 14.43 19.96
N CYS A 56 18.78 14.12 18.68
CA CYS A 56 18.05 12.96 18.20
C CYS A 56 18.67 11.68 18.76
N ARG A 57 17.94 10.96 19.62
CA ARG A 57 18.40 9.68 20.19
C ARG A 57 18.63 8.58 19.15
N GLY A 58 18.07 8.73 17.95
CA GLY A 58 18.24 7.78 16.86
C GLY A 58 19.57 7.89 16.10
N CYS A 59 20.16 9.09 16.03
CA CYS A 59 21.42 9.31 15.29
C CYS A 59 22.48 10.15 16.02
N GLY A 60 22.17 10.64 17.22
CA GLY A 60 23.02 11.49 18.05
C GLY A 60 23.20 12.92 17.52
N GLN A 61 22.66 13.26 16.35
CA GLN A 61 22.76 14.61 15.79
C GLN A 61 21.77 15.55 16.48
N PRO A 62 22.09 16.86 16.62
CA PRO A 62 21.14 17.82 17.14
C PRO A 62 19.91 17.90 16.21
N MET A 63 18.76 18.27 16.78
CA MET A 63 17.51 18.38 16.01
C MET A 63 17.49 19.63 15.10
N THR A 64 18.30 20.63 15.43
CA THR A 64 18.50 21.86 14.67
C THR A 64 19.98 22.23 14.75
N ASP A 65 20.53 22.72 13.64
CA ASP A 65 21.90 23.23 13.53
C ASP A 65 21.98 24.76 13.61
N GLU A 66 20.84 25.46 13.72
CA GLU A 66 20.74 26.92 13.76
C GLU A 66 21.28 27.65 12.51
N LEU A 67 21.63 26.91 11.44
CA LEU A 67 22.16 27.43 10.18
C LEU A 67 21.07 27.88 9.19
N GLY A 68 19.80 27.81 9.62
CA GLY A 68 18.64 28.06 8.78
C GLY A 68 18.32 26.89 7.85
N SER A 69 17.31 27.08 6.99
CA SER A 69 16.98 26.08 5.97
C SER A 69 17.88 26.22 4.75
N TRP A 70 18.12 25.11 4.03
CA TRP A 70 18.71 25.19 2.69
C TRP A 70 17.86 26.09 1.78
N PRO A 71 18.48 27.03 1.06
CA PRO A 71 17.83 27.68 -0.08
C PRO A 71 17.37 26.64 -1.12
N PRO A 72 16.38 26.96 -1.96
CA PRO A 72 16.01 26.10 -3.08
C PRO A 72 17.25 25.72 -3.91
N LEU A 73 17.38 24.47 -4.35
CA LEU A 73 18.58 23.95 -5.03
C LEU A 73 19.08 24.84 -6.20
N MET A 74 18.15 25.45 -6.94
CA MET A 74 18.46 26.34 -8.06
C MET A 74 19.07 27.69 -7.65
N LYS A 75 18.97 28.06 -6.38
CA LYS A 75 19.46 29.33 -5.80
C LYS A 75 20.69 29.16 -4.91
N LEU A 76 21.19 27.93 -4.75
CA LEU A 76 22.42 27.69 -4.02
C LEU A 76 23.60 28.26 -4.79
N SER A 77 24.48 28.96 -4.08
CA SER A 77 25.82 29.27 -4.59
C SER A 77 26.63 27.98 -4.80
N GLU A 78 27.70 28.05 -5.59
CA GLU A 78 28.55 26.89 -5.83
C GLU A 78 29.20 26.35 -4.53
N ALA A 79 29.48 27.21 -3.57
CA ALA A 79 29.98 26.79 -2.25
C ALA A 79 28.90 26.01 -1.48
N GLU A 80 27.68 26.54 -1.39
CA GLU A 80 26.57 25.88 -0.70
C GLU A 80 26.14 24.56 -1.37
N LYS A 81 26.25 24.47 -2.71
CA LYS A 81 26.03 23.20 -3.43
C LYS A 81 27.02 22.14 -2.99
N ARG A 82 28.32 22.48 -2.89
CA ARG A 82 29.35 21.53 -2.43
C ARG A 82 29.10 21.07 -1.00
N GLU A 83 28.73 21.98 -0.11
CA GLU A 83 28.36 21.63 1.28
C GLU A 83 27.14 20.70 1.32
N TYR A 84 26.10 21.00 0.53
CA TYR A 84 24.91 20.17 0.45
C TYR A 84 25.24 18.77 -0.09
N GLU A 85 26.04 18.66 -1.14
CA GLU A 85 26.47 17.38 -1.73
C GLU A 85 27.31 16.56 -0.77
N GLU A 86 28.23 17.20 -0.02
CA GLU A 86 29.01 16.52 1.00
C GLU A 86 28.12 16.01 2.15
N ALA A 87 27.18 16.83 2.62
CA ALA A 87 26.23 16.44 3.66
C ALA A 87 25.32 15.28 3.18
N ASP A 88 24.82 15.34 1.94
CA ASP A 88 23.99 14.29 1.35
C ASP A 88 24.80 12.99 1.16
N LYS A 89 26.06 13.08 0.74
CA LYS A 89 26.96 11.93 0.63
C LYS A 89 27.17 11.26 1.99
N LYS A 90 27.53 12.04 3.03
CA LYS A 90 27.69 11.52 4.41
C LYS A 90 26.39 10.92 4.95
N PHE A 91 25.24 11.48 4.59
CA PHE A 91 23.95 10.91 4.96
C PHE A 91 23.71 9.56 4.28
N ARG A 92 23.93 9.47 2.96
CA ARG A 92 23.76 8.22 2.19
C ARG A 92 24.72 7.13 2.64
N GLU A 93 25.97 7.47 2.94
CA GLU A 93 26.95 6.51 3.46
C GLU A 93 26.52 5.92 4.82
N ARG A 94 26.05 6.77 5.75
CA ARG A 94 25.54 6.30 7.06
C ARG A 94 24.22 5.54 6.99
N HIS A 95 23.40 5.80 5.97
CA HIS A 95 22.03 5.29 5.86
C HIS A 95 21.80 4.41 4.62
N ALA A 96 22.85 3.82 4.04
CA ALA A 96 22.77 2.99 2.84
C ALA A 96 21.74 1.84 3.00
N ASP A 97 21.73 1.19 4.17
CA ASP A 97 20.84 0.07 4.47
C ASP A 97 19.46 0.49 5.00
N CYS A 98 19.24 1.80 5.20
CA CYS A 98 18.00 2.28 5.80
C CYS A 98 16.81 2.19 4.84
N ARG A 99 17.05 2.37 3.53
CA ARG A 99 16.05 2.32 2.44
C ARG A 99 14.77 3.10 2.74
N ASN A 100 14.89 4.26 3.38
CA ASN A 100 13.75 5.05 3.80
C ASN A 100 13.95 6.52 3.45
N SER A 101 12.87 7.28 3.47
CA SER A 101 12.89 8.71 3.23
C SER A 101 13.71 9.46 4.29
N ARG A 102 13.96 10.73 3.99
CA ARG A 102 14.61 11.67 4.89
C ARG A 102 13.64 12.76 5.33
N TRP A 103 13.88 13.34 6.49
CA TRP A 103 13.14 14.48 7.00
C TRP A 103 14.09 15.51 7.61
N THR A 104 13.66 16.77 7.65
CA THR A 104 14.42 17.90 8.22
C THR A 104 13.48 18.72 9.09
N VAL A 105 14.05 19.47 10.04
CA VAL A 105 13.31 20.48 10.82
C VAL A 105 13.34 21.80 10.05
N SER A 106 12.22 22.53 10.05
CA SER A 106 12.18 23.87 9.48
C SER A 106 13.19 24.78 10.20
N GLY A 107 14.01 25.48 9.43
CA GLY A 107 15.10 26.28 9.99
C GLY A 107 16.40 25.51 10.21
N SER A 108 16.50 24.25 9.76
CA SER A 108 17.73 23.47 9.85
C SER A 108 18.18 22.91 8.50
N ARG A 109 19.50 22.76 8.33
CA ARG A 109 20.13 22.07 7.19
C ARG A 109 20.37 20.59 7.47
N LEU A 110 20.24 20.16 8.72
CA LEU A 110 20.42 18.77 9.12
C LEU A 110 19.31 17.86 8.61
N THR A 111 19.73 16.67 8.21
CA THR A 111 18.87 15.64 7.64
C THR A 111 18.86 14.41 8.53
N HIS A 112 17.65 13.97 8.88
CA HIS A 112 17.39 12.78 9.68
C HIS A 112 16.73 11.69 8.82
N CYS A 113 17.01 10.42 9.15
CA CYS A 113 16.45 9.28 8.44
C CYS A 113 15.09 8.88 9.04
N CYS A 114 14.04 8.72 8.21
CA CYS A 114 12.72 8.26 8.66
C CYS A 114 12.72 6.84 9.28
N PHE A 115 13.81 6.07 9.12
CA PHE A 115 13.94 4.73 9.70
C PHE A 115 14.69 4.72 11.03
N CYS A 116 15.76 5.50 11.17
CA CYS A 116 16.55 5.52 12.41
C CYS A 116 16.03 6.56 13.41
N CYS A 117 15.59 7.71 12.89
CA CYS A 117 15.27 8.89 13.66
C CYS A 117 13.75 9.07 13.70
N PRO A 118 13.10 8.89 14.87
CA PRO A 118 11.68 9.20 14.99
C PRO A 118 11.45 10.69 14.74
N PRO A 119 10.32 11.07 14.11
CA PRO A 119 9.99 12.47 13.87
C PRO A 119 9.85 13.23 15.20
N PRO A 120 10.07 14.55 15.21
CA PRO A 120 9.94 15.36 16.41
C PRO A 120 8.51 15.31 16.96
N PRO A 121 8.34 15.39 18.29
CA PRO A 121 7.02 15.49 18.90
C PRO A 121 6.33 16.80 18.47
N LEU A 122 5.01 16.76 18.36
CA LEU A 122 4.21 17.95 18.08
C LEU A 122 4.10 18.84 19.33
N GLY A 123 4.21 20.15 19.13
CA GLY A 123 4.03 21.11 20.21
C GLY A 123 2.57 21.25 20.64
N PRO A 124 2.28 21.64 21.90
CA PRO A 124 0.91 21.76 22.41
C PRO A 124 0.01 22.65 21.52
N LYS A 125 0.52 23.79 21.07
CA LYS A 125 -0.20 24.69 20.14
C LYS A 125 -0.48 24.05 18.77
N GLN A 126 0.44 23.21 18.28
CA GLN A 126 0.24 22.49 17.03
C GLN A 126 -0.83 21.40 17.19
N VAL A 127 -0.80 20.67 18.31
CA VAL A 127 -1.83 19.67 18.65
C VAL A 127 -3.21 20.34 18.72
N GLU A 128 -3.32 21.49 19.39
CA GLU A 128 -4.57 22.25 19.49
C GLU A 128 -5.05 22.75 18.11
N LYS A 129 -4.14 23.26 17.28
CA LYS A 129 -4.47 23.69 15.91
C LYS A 129 -4.97 22.51 15.05
N LEU A 130 -4.30 21.36 15.13
CA LEU A 130 -4.73 20.16 14.43
C LEU A 130 -6.10 19.67 14.93
N ALA A 131 -6.33 19.67 16.25
CA ALA A 131 -7.62 19.32 16.82
C ALA A 131 -8.74 20.23 16.29
N ARG A 132 -8.50 21.55 16.21
CA ARG A 132 -9.45 22.51 15.61
C ARG A 132 -9.73 22.22 14.14
N LEU A 133 -8.69 21.93 13.35
CA LEU A 133 -8.85 21.59 11.93
C LEU A 133 -9.67 20.32 11.72
N PHE A 134 -9.46 19.29 12.55
CA PHE A 134 -10.25 18.07 12.51
C PHE A 134 -11.70 18.29 12.96
N ALA A 135 -11.94 19.22 13.89
CA ALA A 135 -13.27 19.59 14.35
C ALA A 135 -14.04 20.45 13.32
N SER A 136 -13.35 21.25 12.52
CA SER A 136 -13.95 22.09 11.47
C SER A 136 -14.24 21.36 10.16
N GLY A 137 -13.95 20.07 10.07
CA GLY A 137 -14.20 19.27 8.87
C GLY A 137 -15.69 19.03 8.62
N PRO A 138 -16.05 18.51 7.44
CA PRO A 138 -17.42 18.08 7.16
C PRO A 138 -17.90 17.08 8.21
N SER A 139 -19.21 17.06 8.44
CA SER A 139 -19.84 16.12 9.36
C SER A 139 -19.47 14.68 8.98
N ARG A 140 -19.63 13.76 9.93
CA ARG A 140 -19.34 12.34 9.66
C ARG A 140 -20.23 11.84 8.53
N GLU A 141 -21.47 12.28 8.50
CA GLU A 141 -22.52 11.94 7.54
C GLU A 141 -22.17 12.44 6.13
N GLU A 142 -21.70 13.68 6.01
CA GLU A 142 -21.21 14.22 4.73
C GLU A 142 -20.01 13.43 4.21
N ARG A 143 -19.05 13.12 5.08
CA ARG A 143 -17.86 12.33 4.70
C ARG A 143 -18.21 10.94 4.19
N LYS A 144 -19.25 10.29 4.71
CA LYS A 144 -19.66 8.93 4.26
C LYS A 144 -20.01 8.90 2.76
N LYS A 145 -20.59 9.99 2.22
CA LYS A 145 -21.06 10.07 0.83
C LYS A 145 -19.93 9.99 -0.20
N ASP A 146 -18.73 10.37 0.21
CA ASP A 146 -17.55 10.40 -0.66
C ASP A 146 -16.62 9.21 -0.47
N LEU A 147 -17.06 8.18 0.24
CA LEU A 147 -16.27 6.98 0.51
C LEU A 147 -16.69 5.82 -0.38
N ASP A 148 -15.73 5.23 -1.07
CA ASP A 148 -15.87 3.97 -1.81
C ASP A 148 -15.22 2.82 -1.04
N SER A 149 -15.79 1.63 -1.17
CA SER A 149 -15.20 0.37 -0.73
C SER A 149 -14.32 -0.21 -1.82
N TRP A 150 -13.20 -0.80 -1.41
CA TRP A 150 -12.20 -1.44 -2.25
C TRP A 150 -11.92 -2.84 -1.74
N ASP A 151 -11.97 -3.83 -2.60
CA ASP A 151 -11.59 -5.20 -2.29
C ASP A 151 -10.10 -5.39 -2.52
N LEU A 152 -9.37 -5.73 -1.45
CA LEU A 152 -7.94 -5.98 -1.49
C LEU A 152 -7.71 -7.50 -1.46
N THR A 153 -7.20 -8.06 -2.55
CA THR A 153 -6.76 -9.46 -2.57
C THR A 153 -5.38 -9.53 -1.95
N LEU A 154 -5.23 -10.34 -0.91
CA LEU A 154 -3.98 -10.48 -0.17
C LEU A 154 -3.14 -11.63 -0.72
N ARG A 155 -1.88 -11.69 -0.31
CA ARG A 155 -0.96 -12.78 -0.66
C ARG A 155 -1.39 -14.15 -0.12
N CYS A 156 -2.31 -14.19 0.85
CA CYS A 156 -2.95 -15.41 1.33
C CYS A 156 -4.28 -15.71 0.62
N ASP A 157 -4.56 -15.07 -0.52
CA ASP A 157 -5.77 -15.15 -1.34
C ASP A 157 -7.08 -14.68 -0.67
N HIS A 158 -7.07 -14.43 0.64
CA HIS A 158 -8.18 -13.78 1.34
C HIS A 158 -8.40 -12.35 0.84
N VAL A 159 -9.68 -11.93 0.83
CA VAL A 159 -10.09 -10.62 0.32
C VAL A 159 -10.54 -9.70 1.46
N VAL A 160 -9.92 -8.53 1.53
CA VAL A 160 -10.15 -7.54 2.58
C VAL A 160 -10.67 -6.24 1.98
N ALA A 161 -11.95 -5.90 2.20
CA ALA A 161 -12.49 -4.55 2.04
C ALA A 161 -11.69 -3.48 2.81
N CYS A 162 -11.42 -2.37 2.14
CA CYS A 162 -10.86 -1.13 2.66
C CYS A 162 -11.75 0.02 2.20
N ILE A 163 -11.94 1.03 3.04
CA ILE A 163 -12.74 2.21 2.70
C ILE A 163 -11.80 3.36 2.42
N GLN A 164 -11.99 4.02 1.27
CA GLN A 164 -11.16 5.14 0.86
C GLN A 164 -12.00 6.17 0.10
N HIS A 165 -11.57 7.45 0.13
CA HIS A 165 -12.25 8.51 -0.62
C HIS A 165 -12.31 8.18 -2.11
N ARG A 166 -13.47 8.42 -2.73
CA ARG A 166 -13.80 8.05 -4.11
C ARG A 166 -12.88 8.63 -5.18
N GLU A 167 -12.28 9.78 -4.88
CA GLU A 167 -11.31 10.45 -5.75
C GLU A 167 -9.99 9.68 -5.87
N ASN A 168 -9.71 8.75 -4.95
CA ASN A 168 -8.51 7.93 -5.05
C ASN A 168 -8.63 6.94 -6.20
N THR A 169 -7.70 6.96 -7.13
CA THR A 169 -7.70 6.04 -8.29
C THR A 169 -7.13 4.67 -7.96
N HIS A 170 -6.47 4.52 -6.82
CA HIS A 170 -5.87 3.27 -6.35
C HIS A 170 -5.75 3.28 -4.81
N VAL A 171 -5.57 2.10 -4.23
CA VAL A 171 -5.33 1.94 -2.79
C VAL A 171 -3.84 2.03 -2.49
N SER A 172 -3.46 2.98 -1.65
CA SER A 172 -2.07 3.19 -1.24
C SER A 172 -1.59 2.20 -0.18
N THR A 173 -2.52 1.54 0.52
CA THR A 173 -2.21 0.55 1.55
C THR A 173 -1.66 -0.71 0.91
N ARG A 174 -0.40 -1.06 1.25
CA ARG A 174 0.31 -2.21 0.68
C ARG A 174 0.30 -3.46 1.56
N VAL A 175 0.04 -3.30 2.86
CA VAL A 175 0.00 -4.40 3.82
C VAL A 175 -1.17 -4.15 4.76
N VAL A 176 -2.01 -5.18 4.95
CA VAL A 176 -3.16 -5.14 5.86
C VAL A 176 -3.18 -6.40 6.72
N GLU A 177 -3.84 -6.31 7.87
CA GLU A 177 -4.11 -7.48 8.70
C GLU A 177 -5.22 -8.31 8.06
N CYS A 178 -4.95 -9.59 7.85
CA CYS A 178 -5.92 -10.53 7.34
C CYS A 178 -6.73 -11.11 8.51
N PRO A 179 -8.05 -10.90 8.57
CA PRO A 179 -8.86 -11.42 9.67
C PRO A 179 -8.99 -12.94 9.66
N GLU A 180 -8.77 -13.59 8.52
CA GLU A 180 -8.92 -15.04 8.37
C GLU A 180 -7.68 -15.81 8.85
N CYS A 181 -6.47 -15.28 8.62
CA CYS A 181 -5.24 -15.93 9.08
C CYS A 181 -4.53 -15.20 10.23
N GLY A 182 -5.01 -14.03 10.66
CA GLY A 182 -4.43 -13.24 11.76
C GLY A 182 -3.07 -12.60 11.46
N GLU A 183 -2.53 -12.78 10.25
CA GLU A 183 -1.23 -12.23 9.85
C GLU A 183 -1.38 -10.97 9.00
N ARG A 184 -0.33 -10.13 9.02
CA ARG A 184 -0.22 -8.99 8.10
C ARG A 184 0.26 -9.47 6.74
N ARG A 185 -0.54 -9.24 5.72
CA ARG A 185 -0.33 -9.73 4.37
C ARG A 185 -0.28 -8.58 3.38
N GLY A 186 0.59 -8.73 2.38
CA GLY A 186 0.76 -7.79 1.29
C GLY A 186 -0.42 -7.86 0.35
N VAL A 187 -0.81 -6.70 -0.17
CA VAL A 187 -1.88 -6.55 -1.16
C VAL A 187 -1.34 -6.88 -2.55
N VAL A 188 -1.96 -7.86 -3.20
CA VAL A 188 -1.61 -8.33 -4.55
C VAL A 188 -2.41 -7.58 -5.60
N SER A 189 -3.71 -7.37 -5.35
CA SER A 189 -4.58 -6.57 -6.21
C SER A 189 -5.59 -5.78 -5.40
N SER A 190 -6.10 -4.70 -5.99
CA SER A 190 -7.15 -3.88 -5.41
C SER A 190 -8.21 -3.57 -6.46
N GLU A 191 -9.48 -3.79 -6.13
CA GLU A 191 -10.61 -3.54 -7.01
C GLU A 191 -11.62 -2.65 -6.34
N ARG A 192 -12.14 -1.64 -7.05
CA ARG A 192 -13.17 -0.75 -6.49
C ARG A 192 -14.53 -1.44 -6.53
N ALA A 193 -15.14 -1.63 -5.37
CA ALA A 193 -16.44 -2.27 -5.22
C ALA A 193 -17.63 -1.30 -5.35
N GLY A 194 -17.39 0.02 -5.28
CA GLY A 194 -18.39 1.08 -5.35
C GLY A 194 -18.56 1.82 -4.01
N PRO A 195 -19.68 2.55 -3.79
CA PRO A 195 -19.92 3.29 -2.56
C PRO A 195 -19.83 2.38 -1.31
N ALA A 196 -19.18 2.88 -0.26
CA ALA A 196 -18.95 2.12 0.97
C ALA A 196 -20.22 1.99 1.84
N TYR A 197 -21.11 2.97 1.75
CA TYR A 197 -22.34 3.05 2.52
C TYR A 197 -23.56 3.00 1.58
N ARG A 198 -24.63 2.38 2.05
CA ARG A 198 -25.96 2.43 1.42
C ARG A 198 -26.69 3.72 1.84
N ASP A 199 -27.78 4.03 1.13
CA ASP A 199 -28.65 5.17 1.44
C ASP A 199 -29.29 5.08 2.84
N ASP A 200 -29.39 3.87 3.42
CA ASP A 200 -29.82 3.58 4.79
C ASP A 200 -28.70 3.70 5.84
N GLU A 201 -27.55 4.26 5.44
CA GLU A 201 -26.32 4.44 6.22
C GLU A 201 -25.63 3.17 6.71
N THR A 202 -26.10 1.98 6.34
CA THR A 202 -25.41 0.74 6.66
C THR A 202 -24.13 0.59 5.84
N ILE A 203 -23.05 0.14 6.47
CA ILE A 203 -21.85 -0.26 5.75
C ILE A 203 -22.24 -1.42 4.84
N ARG A 204 -21.87 -1.36 3.57
CA ARG A 204 -22.08 -2.50 2.67
C ARG A 204 -21.28 -3.68 3.21
N GLU A 205 -21.96 -4.63 3.87
CA GLU A 205 -21.29 -5.75 4.50
C GLU A 205 -20.54 -6.59 3.46
N ARG A 206 -19.21 -6.56 3.59
CA ARG A 206 -18.16 -7.27 2.84
C ARG A 206 -18.55 -8.68 2.37
N ALA A 207 -19.23 -9.43 3.23
CA ALA A 207 -19.55 -10.83 2.95
C ALA A 207 -20.73 -11.00 2.00
N ALA A 208 -21.72 -10.09 1.99
CA ALA A 208 -22.92 -10.27 1.17
C ALA A 208 -22.64 -9.94 -0.30
N ALA A 209 -22.00 -8.81 -0.57
CA ALA A 209 -21.66 -8.38 -1.93
C ALA A 209 -20.62 -9.31 -2.58
N SER A 210 -19.62 -9.78 -1.82
CA SER A 210 -18.65 -10.75 -2.33
C SER A 210 -19.25 -12.15 -2.50
N ARG A 211 -20.16 -12.60 -1.62
CA ARG A 211 -20.91 -13.85 -1.84
C ARG A 211 -21.77 -13.78 -3.08
N GLU A 212 -22.44 -12.65 -3.33
CA GLU A 212 -23.28 -12.46 -4.51
C GLU A 212 -22.46 -12.46 -5.81
N ARG A 213 -21.34 -11.73 -5.84
CA ARG A 213 -20.41 -11.74 -6.98
C ARG A 213 -19.80 -13.12 -7.22
N LEU A 214 -19.32 -13.80 -6.16
CA LEU A 214 -18.79 -15.16 -6.27
C LEU A 214 -19.86 -16.16 -6.73
N ALA A 215 -21.10 -16.02 -6.28
CA ALA A 215 -22.21 -16.85 -6.73
C ALA A 215 -22.51 -16.61 -8.23
N GLN A 216 -22.47 -15.36 -8.69
CA GLN A 216 -22.63 -15.02 -10.11
C GLN A 216 -21.48 -15.58 -10.96
N GLU A 217 -20.24 -15.49 -10.49
CA GLU A 217 -19.07 -16.04 -11.17
C GLU A 217 -19.09 -17.57 -11.23
N LEU A 218 -19.46 -18.24 -10.13
CA LEU A 218 -19.65 -19.70 -10.08
C LEU A 218 -20.74 -20.13 -11.07
N THR A 219 -21.89 -19.45 -11.06
CA THR A 219 -23.00 -19.76 -11.97
C THR A 219 -22.56 -19.60 -13.43
N ALA A 220 -21.79 -18.55 -13.75
CA ALA A 220 -21.26 -18.33 -15.09
C ALA A 220 -20.23 -19.41 -15.49
N ALA A 221 -19.37 -19.83 -14.56
CA ALA A 221 -18.38 -20.87 -14.78
C ALA A 221 -19.03 -22.25 -15.00
N GLU A 222 -20.04 -22.60 -14.21
CA GLU A 222 -20.83 -23.84 -14.36
C GLU A 222 -21.56 -23.87 -15.71
N ALA A 223 -22.17 -22.74 -16.11
CA ALA A 223 -22.81 -22.63 -17.42
C ALA A 223 -21.81 -22.79 -18.57
N LYS A 224 -20.58 -22.29 -18.41
CA LYS A 224 -19.51 -22.43 -19.40
C LYS A 224 -19.02 -23.88 -19.47
N LEU A 225 -18.81 -24.54 -18.34
CA LEU A 225 -18.41 -25.94 -18.26
C LEU A 225 -19.46 -26.85 -18.92
N THR A 226 -20.74 -26.61 -18.64
CA THR A 226 -21.86 -27.35 -19.24
C THR A 226 -21.86 -27.23 -20.77
N ARG A 227 -21.61 -26.04 -21.32
CA ARG A 227 -21.48 -25.84 -22.77
C ARG A 227 -20.29 -26.60 -23.35
N GLN A 228 -19.15 -26.58 -22.66
CA GLN A 228 -17.96 -27.32 -23.10
C GLN A 228 -18.20 -28.83 -23.11
N GLN A 229 -18.84 -29.38 -22.08
CA GLN A 229 -19.20 -30.80 -22.02
C GLN A 229 -20.15 -31.21 -23.15
N LYS A 230 -21.19 -30.41 -23.44
CA LYS A 230 -22.11 -30.65 -24.57
C LYS A 230 -21.38 -30.65 -25.92
N ASN A 231 -20.47 -29.69 -26.12
CA ASN A 231 -19.67 -29.60 -27.33
C ASN A 231 -18.72 -30.81 -27.46
N ALA A 232 -18.05 -31.21 -26.38
CA ALA A 232 -17.18 -32.38 -26.37
C ALA A 232 -17.94 -33.67 -26.73
N ALA A 233 -19.13 -33.88 -26.15
CA ALA A 233 -19.97 -35.03 -26.47
C ALA A 233 -20.46 -35.02 -27.93
N ALA A 234 -20.80 -33.85 -28.48
CA ALA A 234 -21.16 -33.71 -29.90
C ALA A 234 -19.98 -34.05 -30.83
N THR A 235 -18.78 -33.58 -30.49
CA THR A 235 -17.54 -33.91 -31.22
C THR A 235 -17.25 -35.42 -31.15
N GLN A 236 -17.38 -36.05 -29.98
CA GLN A 236 -17.20 -37.49 -29.83
C GLN A 236 -18.18 -38.30 -30.68
N ARG A 237 -19.47 -37.91 -30.73
CA ARG A 237 -20.45 -38.56 -31.61
C ARG A 237 -20.10 -38.42 -33.09
N ARG A 238 -19.58 -37.27 -33.51
CA ARG A 238 -19.08 -37.06 -34.88
C ARG A 238 -17.88 -37.95 -35.19
N ILE A 239 -16.93 -38.05 -34.26
CA ILE A 239 -15.76 -38.93 -34.42
C ILE A 239 -16.21 -40.38 -34.56
N ALA A 240 -17.11 -40.85 -33.69
CA ALA A 240 -17.65 -42.21 -33.75
C ALA A 240 -18.37 -42.48 -35.10
N GLY A 241 -19.21 -41.55 -35.56
CA GLY A 241 -19.88 -41.68 -36.87
C GLY A 241 -18.90 -41.71 -38.05
N LEU A 242 -17.82 -40.91 -38.01
CA LEU A 242 -16.77 -40.96 -39.02
C LEU A 242 -15.97 -42.27 -38.96
N GLN A 243 -15.72 -42.80 -37.77
CA GLN A 243 -15.05 -44.10 -37.59
C GLN A 243 -15.89 -45.26 -38.11
N GLU A 244 -17.21 -45.25 -37.90
CA GLU A 244 -18.13 -46.23 -38.50
C GLU A 244 -18.12 -46.15 -40.02
N GLN A 245 -18.15 -44.93 -40.59
CA GLN A 245 -18.09 -44.74 -42.06
C GLN A 245 -16.78 -45.27 -42.66
N LEU A 246 -15.64 -44.97 -42.02
CA LEU A 246 -14.32 -45.45 -42.44
C LEU A 246 -14.12 -46.96 -42.24
N GLY A 247 -14.81 -47.58 -41.27
CA GLY A 247 -14.80 -49.03 -41.06
C GLY A 247 -15.76 -49.81 -41.95
N SER A 248 -16.64 -49.13 -42.68
CA SER A 248 -17.68 -49.73 -43.53
C SER A 248 -17.38 -49.64 -45.04
N GLU A 249 -16.23 -49.06 -45.43
CA GLU A 249 -15.73 -49.11 -46.81
C GLU A 249 -14.91 -50.42 -47.00
N PRO A 250 -15.34 -51.35 -47.87
CA PRO A 250 -14.59 -52.56 -48.24
C PRO A 250 -13.40 -52.28 -49.18
#